data_AF-A0A3A2I0Y1-F1
#
_entry.id   AF-A0A3A2I0Y1-F1
#
_cell.length_a   1.000
_cell.length_b   1.000
_cell.length_c   1.000
_cell.angle_alpha   90.00
_cell.angle_beta   90.00
_cell.angle_gamma   90.00
#
_symmetry.space_group_name_H-M   'P 1'
#
loop_
_entity.id
_entity.type
_entity.pdbx_description
1 polymer ?
#
loop_
_entity_poly.entity_id
_entity_poly.type
_entity_poly.pdbx_seq_one_letter_code
_entity_poly.pdbx_strand_id
1 'polypeptide(L)' 'MSVENEKQEVIVVDIKMPFMSMVILMVKFAIASIPAMIILGIIFSILGALFGGLFHGMGRM' A
#
# COMPACT_ATOMS: atom_id res chain seq x y z
N MET A 1 -32.18 -16.96 -23.53
CA MET A 1 -31.71 -15.58 -23.30
C MET A 1 -30.60 -15.66 -22.26
N SER A 2 -29.34 -15.49 -22.67
CA SER A 2 -28.17 -15.51 -21.78
C SER A 2 -28.01 -14.13 -21.16
N VAL A 3 -28.25 -14.02 -19.86
CA VAL A 3 -28.00 -12.78 -19.11
C VAL A 3 -26.48 -12.63 -19.00
N GLU A 4 -25.91 -11.71 -19.76
CA GLU A 4 -24.54 -11.23 -19.54
C GLU A 4 -24.49 -10.60 -18.14
N ASN A 5 -23.55 -11.04 -17.32
CA ASN A 5 -23.30 -10.44 -16.00
C ASN A 5 -22.64 -9.07 -16.20
N GLU A 6 -23.44 -8.06 -16.48
CA GLU A 6 -22.99 -6.68 -16.44
C GLU A 6 -22.57 -6.33 -15.00
N LYS A 7 -21.39 -5.71 -14.85
CA LYS A 7 -20.87 -5.32 -13.53
C LYS A 7 -21.74 -4.19 -12.97
N GLN A 8 -22.57 -4.50 -11.99
CA GLN A 8 -23.36 -3.52 -11.25
C GLN A 8 -22.46 -2.77 -10.26
N GLU A 9 -22.07 -1.54 -10.58
CA GLU A 9 -21.42 -0.64 -9.62
C GLU A 9 -22.47 -0.07 -8.66
N VAL A 10 -22.31 -0.30 -7.36
CA VAL A 10 -23.21 0.21 -6.32
C VAL A 10 -22.41 1.08 -5.37
N ILE A 11 -22.81 2.35 -5.26
CA ILE A 11 -22.25 3.28 -4.29
C ILE A 11 -23.13 3.23 -3.04
N VAL A 12 -22.59 2.68 -1.95
CA VAL A 12 -23.26 2.68 -0.65
C VAL A 12 -22.87 3.95 0.09
N VAL A 13 -23.81 4.88 0.24
CA VAL A 13 -23.69 6.07 1.07
C VAL A 13 -24.21 5.78 2.49
N ASP A 14 -23.71 6.50 3.50
CA ASP A 14 -24.13 6.41 4.91
C ASP A 14 -23.84 5.08 5.64
N ILE A 15 -22.60 4.61 5.60
CA ILE A 15 -22.15 3.55 6.51
C ILE A 15 -22.07 4.11 7.95
N LYS A 16 -22.96 3.64 8.82
CA LYS A 16 -22.89 3.90 10.26
C LYS A 16 -21.68 3.17 10.85
N MET A 17 -20.55 3.87 10.97
CA MET A 17 -19.36 3.35 11.62
C MET A 17 -19.28 3.94 13.04
N PRO A 18 -19.60 3.18 14.10
CA PRO A 18 -19.49 3.69 15.47
C PRO A 18 -18.03 3.94 15.82
N PHE A 19 -17.80 4.84 16.78
CA PHE A 19 -16.46 5.30 17.17
C PHE A 19 -15.47 4.15 17.44
N MET A 20 -15.90 3.12 18.17
CA MET A 20 -15.04 1.97 18.47
C MET A 20 -14.61 1.17 17.23
N SER A 21 -15.49 1.04 16.23
CA SER A 21 -15.14 0.38 14.96
C SER A 21 -14.12 1.18 14.17
N MET A 22 -14.23 2.51 14.17
CA MET A 22 -13.23 3.39 13.55
C MET A 22 -11.86 3.22 14.24
N VAL A 23 -11.82 3.23 15.57
CA VAL A 23 -10.58 3.07 16.34
C VAL A 23 -9.91 1.73 16.06
N ILE A 24 -10.67 0.63 16.11
CA ILE A 24 -10.13 -0.70 15.82
C ILE A 24 -9.56 -0.76 14.39
N LEU A 25 -10.24 -0.15 13.41
CA LEU A 25 -9.74 -0.06 12.04
C LEU A 25 -8.41 0.70 11.98
N MET A 26 -8.31 1.87 12.63
CA MET A 26 -7.08 2.66 12.63
C MET A 26 -5.92 1.92 13.30
N VAL A 27 -6.18 1.22 14.41
CA VAL A 27 -5.16 0.41 15.10
C VAL A 27 -4.70 -0.76 14.24
N LYS A 28 -5.62 -1.48 13.59
CA LYS A 28 -5.27 -2.58 12.68
C LYS A 28 -4.46 -2.08 11.49
N PHE A 29 -4.80 -0.91 10.94
CA PHE A 29 -4.05 -0.29 9.86
C PHE A 29 -2.62 0.08 10.29
N ALA A 30 -2.48 0.71 11.46
CA ALA A 30 -1.17 1.06 12.00
C ALA A 30 -0.29 -0.17 12.24
N ILE A 31 -0.83 -1.23 12.84
CA ILE A 31 -0.07 -2.48 13.07
C ILE A 31 0.29 -3.15 11.74
N ALA A 32 -0.63 -3.17 10.77
CA ALA A 32 -0.38 -3.73 9.44
C ALA A 32 0.72 -2.98 8.66
N SER A 33 0.96 -1.69 8.96
CA SER A 33 2.06 -0.95 8.35
C SER A 33 3.45 -1.47 8.76
N ILE A 34 3.60 -2.14 9.91
CA ILE A 34 4.91 -2.63 10.37
C ILE A 34 5.49 -3.66 9.38
N PRO A 35 4.76 -4.74 9.00
CA PRO A 35 5.19 -5.62 7.92
C PRO A 35 5.42 -4.88 6.59
N ALA A 36 4.56 -3.93 6.24
CA ALA A 36 4.68 -3.18 4.99
C ALA A 36 5.98 -2.35 4.93
N MET A 37 6.37 -1.74 6.05
CA MET A 37 7.60 -0.96 6.17
C MET A 37 8.86 -1.80 5.99
N ILE A 38 8.85 -3.08 6.40
CA ILE A 38 9.96 -4.00 6.16
C ILE A 38 10.13 -4.23 4.65
N ILE A 39 9.03 -4.49 3.94
CA ILE A 39 9.05 -4.71 2.49
C ILE A 39 9.52 -3.43 1.77
N LEU A 40 9.00 -2.27 2.16
CA LEU A 40 9.42 -0.98 1.61
C LEU A 40 10.91 -0.70 1.86
N GLY A 41 11.41 -1.04 3.05
CA GLY A 41 12.84 -0.90 3.37
C GLY A 41 13.74 -1.73 2.46
N ILE A 42 13.34 -2.97 2.14
CA ILE A 42 14.07 -3.83 1.19
C ILE A 42 14.03 -3.25 -0.22
N ILE A 43 12.86 -2.76 -0.66
CA ILE A 43 12.74 -2.12 -1.97
C ILE A 43 13.65 -0.90 -2.06
N PHE A 44 13.62 -0.03 -1.06
CA PHE A 44 14.47 1.16 -1.04
C PHE A 44 15.96 0.84 -0.91
N SER A 45 16.35 -0.23 -0.22
CA SER A 45 17.76 -0.63 -0.16
C SER A 45 18.26 -1.11 -1.52
N ILE A 46 17.46 -1.89 -2.26
CA ILE A 46 17.79 -2.33 -3.63
C ILE A 46 17.89 -1.12 -4.56
N LEU A 47 16.89 -0.24 -4.55
CA LEU A 47 16.90 0.98 -5.36
C LEU A 47 18.11 1.85 -5.00
N GLY A 48 18.38 2.05 -3.71
CA GLY A 48 19.52 2.81 -3.22
C GLY A 48 20.86 2.22 -3.66
N ALA A 49 21.00 0.89 -3.68
CA ALA A 49 22.19 0.22 -4.19
C ALA A 49 22.36 0.38 -5.71
N LEU A 50 21.27 0.29 -6.48
CA LEU A 50 21.27 0.52 -7.93
C LEU A 50 21.66 1.95 -8.28
N PHE A 51 20.94 2.93 -7.73
CA PHE A 51 21.22 4.34 -7.96
C PHE A 51 22.57 4.75 -7.38
N GLY A 52 22.85 4.36 -6.13
CA GLY A 52 24.13 4.64 -5.46
C GLY A 52 25.32 4.04 -6.20
N GLY A 53 25.23 2.80 -6.68
CA GLY A 53 26.27 2.16 -7.47
C GLY A 53 26.50 2.83 -8.83
N LEU A 54 25.42 3.22 -9.52
CA LEU A 54 25.49 3.92 -10.80
C LEU A 54 26.12 5.31 -10.65
N PHE A 55 25.68 6.10 -9.68
CA PHE A 55 26.20 7.45 -9.43
C PHE A 55 27.62 7.43 -8.83
N HIS A 56 27.95 6.46 -7.99
CA HIS A 56 29.31 6.29 -7.44
C HIS A 56 30.30 5.80 -8.50
N GLY A 57 29.86 4.94 -9.44
CA GLY A 57 30.69 4.52 -10.58
C GLY A 57 30.97 5.65 -11.56
N MET A 58 29.99 6.53 -11.80
CA MET A 58 30.13 7.68 -12.68
C MET A 58 31.01 8.80 -12.10
N GLY A 59 30.98 9.04 -10.78
CA GLY A 59 31.83 10.04 -10.12
C GLY A 59 33.30 9.65 -9.94
N ARG A 60 33.68 8.42 -10.33
CA ARG A 60 35.05 7.90 -10.27
C ARG A 60 35.72 7.80 -11.65
N MET A 61 35.04 8.22 -12.71
CA MET A 61 35.57 8.36 -14.07
C MET A 61 36.01 9.79 -14.34
#